data_AF-A0AAW3C6Q6-F1
#
_entry.id   AF-A0AAW3C6Q6-F1
#
_cell.length_a   1.000
_cell.length_b   1.000
_cell.length_c   1.000
_cell.angle_alpha   90.00
_cell.angle_beta   90.00
_cell.angle_gamma   90.00
#
_symmetry.space_group_name_H-M   'P 1'
#
loop_
_entity.id
_entity.type
_entity.pdbx_description
1 polymer ?
#
loop_
_entity_poly.entity_id
_entity_poly.type
_entity_poly.pdbx_seq_one_letter_code
_entity_poly.pdbx_strand_id
1 'polypeptide(L)'
;MQYVAESPSIRVYYRGNKYDVPLEFATRLHPGGKSILMRYKDCDITKDFEKMNHTIDAVVMLNEWLADGKPFSETHKSAVSCEDGKDGNQHKKESDKAKHWNRMAIAFGIASIVAAVQIRKH
;
A
#
# COMPACT_ATOMS: atom_id res chain seq x y z
N MET A 1 -1.86 -24.62 -28.80
CA MET A 1 -2.69 -24.00 -27.75
C MET A 1 -1.87 -22.90 -27.09
N GLN A 2 -2.24 -21.63 -27.22
CA GLN A 2 -1.66 -20.58 -26.37
C GLN A 2 -2.30 -20.74 -24.99
N TYR A 3 -1.52 -21.18 -24.00
CA TYR A 3 -1.88 -21.03 -22.61
C TYR A 3 -1.86 -19.54 -22.32
N VAL A 4 -3.02 -18.88 -22.40
CA VAL A 4 -3.18 -17.55 -21.82
C VAL A 4 -3.11 -17.81 -20.33
N ALA A 5 -1.93 -17.65 -19.74
CA ALA A 5 -1.77 -17.72 -18.31
C ALA A 5 -2.51 -16.50 -17.75
N GLU A 6 -3.79 -16.66 -17.46
CA GLU A 6 -4.52 -15.69 -16.66
C GLU A 6 -3.79 -15.62 -15.32
N SER A 7 -3.12 -14.49 -15.07
CA SER A 7 -2.44 -14.25 -13.81
C SER A 7 -3.48 -14.38 -12.69
N PRO A 8 -3.26 -15.25 -11.70
CA PRO A 8 -4.27 -15.52 -10.69
C PRO A 8 -4.58 -14.24 -9.91
N SER A 9 -5.85 -13.89 -9.84
CA SER A 9 -6.35 -12.70 -9.15
C SER A 9 -7.59 -13.02 -8.30
N ILE A 10 -7.87 -12.14 -7.34
CA ILE A 10 -9.05 -12.17 -6.49
C ILE A 10 -9.88 -10.95 -6.88
N ARG A 11 -11.07 -11.21 -7.43
CA ARG A 11 -12.01 -10.15 -7.75
C ARG A 11 -12.68 -9.62 -6.49
N VAL A 12 -12.75 -8.31 -6.35
CA VAL A 12 -13.48 -7.61 -5.30
C VAL A 12 -14.17 -6.38 -5.88
N TYR A 13 -15.19 -5.88 -5.19
CA TYR A 13 -15.89 -4.66 -5.58
C TYR A 13 -15.68 -3.57 -4.53
N TYR A 14 -15.36 -2.36 -4.95
CA TYR A 14 -15.19 -1.22 -4.04
C TYR A 14 -15.85 0.02 -4.64
N ARG A 15 -16.82 0.58 -3.92
CA ARG A 15 -17.66 1.73 -4.33
C ARG A 15 -18.30 1.55 -5.71
N GLY A 16 -18.73 0.33 -6.02
CA GLY A 16 -19.35 -0.02 -7.31
C GLY A 16 -18.38 -0.22 -8.49
N ASN A 17 -17.07 -0.09 -8.26
CA ASN A 17 -16.04 -0.45 -9.24
C ASN A 17 -15.56 -1.89 -9.02
N LYS A 18 -15.10 -2.56 -10.08
CA LYS A 18 -14.56 -3.92 -10.06
C LYS A 18 -13.04 -3.89 -10.11
N TYR A 19 -12.40 -4.64 -9.21
CA TYR A 19 -10.94 -4.73 -9.12
C TYR A 19 -10.50 -6.18 -9.13
N ASP A 20 -9.42 -6.49 -9.84
CA ASP A 20 -8.83 -7.83 -9.90
C ASP A 20 -7.47 -7.80 -9.17
N VAL A 21 -7.51 -8.05 -7.86
CA VAL A 21 -6.33 -7.99 -6.97
C VAL A 21 -5.39 -9.15 -7.27
N PRO A 22 -4.10 -8.93 -7.58
CA PRO A 22 -3.15 -10.01 -7.84
C PRO A 22 -3.01 -10.96 -6.65
N LEU A 23 -3.02 -12.28 -6.92
CA LEU A 23 -2.85 -13.28 -5.87
C LEU A 23 -1.48 -13.17 -5.17
N GLU A 24 -0.46 -12.66 -5.89
CA GLU A 24 0.86 -12.37 -5.32
C GLU A 24 0.76 -11.32 -4.21
N PHE A 25 0.02 -10.23 -4.45
CA PHE A 25 -0.22 -9.21 -3.43
C PHE A 25 -0.94 -9.81 -2.23
N ALA A 26 -2.03 -10.55 -2.47
CA ALA A 26 -2.80 -11.18 -1.41
C ALA A 26 -1.95 -12.11 -0.53
N THR A 27 -0.97 -12.80 -1.12
CA THR A 27 -0.17 -13.82 -0.41
C THR A 27 1.05 -13.24 0.29
N ARG A 28 1.72 -12.24 -0.30
CA ARG A 28 3.04 -11.77 0.15
C ARG A 28 3.05 -10.35 0.69
N LEU A 29 2.14 -9.49 0.26
CA LEU A 29 2.19 -8.05 0.51
C LEU A 29 1.02 -7.55 1.37
N HIS A 30 -0.12 -8.24 1.33
CA HIS A 30 -1.28 -7.84 2.12
C HIS A 30 -1.04 -8.10 3.63
N PRO A 31 -1.10 -7.08 4.51
CA PRO A 31 -0.77 -7.24 5.94
C PRO A 31 -1.64 -8.25 6.69
N GLY A 32 -2.92 -8.39 6.30
CA GLY A 32 -3.82 -9.40 6.88
C GLY A 32 -3.80 -10.75 6.15
N GLY A 33 -2.95 -10.89 5.14
CA GLY A 33 -2.74 -12.10 4.35
C GLY A 33 -3.87 -12.41 3.35
N LYS A 34 -3.72 -13.54 2.66
CA LYS A 34 -4.61 -13.98 1.58
C LYS A 34 -5.97 -14.45 2.09
N SER A 35 -6.00 -15.07 3.27
CA SER A 35 -7.19 -15.72 3.81
C SER A 35 -8.34 -14.75 4.02
N ILE A 36 -8.05 -13.49 4.38
CA ILE A 36 -9.08 -12.47 4.56
C ILE A 36 -9.62 -11.98 3.21
N LEU A 37 -8.77 -11.73 2.22
CA LEU A 37 -9.19 -11.29 0.88
C LEU A 37 -10.03 -12.35 0.17
N MET A 38 -9.69 -13.63 0.35
CA MET A 38 -10.47 -14.75 -0.19
C MET A 38 -11.90 -14.81 0.35
N ARG A 39 -12.17 -14.33 1.58
CA ARG A 39 -13.54 -14.27 2.12
C ARG A 39 -14.40 -13.24 1.41
N TYR A 40 -13.77 -12.20 0.87
CA TYR A 40 -14.41 -11.12 0.14
C TYR A 40 -14.39 -11.33 -1.38
N LYS A 41 -14.01 -12.52 -1.84
CA LYS A 41 -13.99 -12.85 -3.26
C LYS A 41 -15.39 -12.62 -3.84
N ASP A 42 -15.43 -11.87 -4.95
CA ASP A 42 -16.64 -11.48 -5.67
C ASP A 42 -17.65 -10.66 -4.82
N CYS A 43 -17.21 -10.07 -3.70
CA CYS A 43 -18.04 -9.29 -2.78
C CYS A 43 -17.64 -7.80 -2.75
N ASP A 44 -18.57 -6.96 -2.30
CA ASP A 44 -18.30 -5.53 -2.06
C ASP A 44 -17.60 -5.33 -0.71
N ILE A 45 -16.38 -4.80 -0.75
CA ILE A 45 -15.53 -4.56 0.42
C ILE A 45 -15.66 -3.16 0.99
N THR A 46 -16.47 -2.26 0.41
CA THR A 46 -16.52 -0.84 0.77
C THR A 46 -16.67 -0.60 2.26
N LYS A 47 -17.65 -1.27 2.90
CA LYS A 47 -17.94 -1.08 4.32
C LYS A 47 -16.77 -1.52 5.21
N ASP A 48 -16.19 -2.67 4.93
CA ASP A 48 -15.09 -3.21 5.75
C ASP A 48 -13.77 -2.48 5.46
N PHE A 49 -13.53 -2.11 4.20
CA PHE A 49 -12.36 -1.36 3.79
C PHE A 49 -12.31 0.03 4.46
N GLU A 50 -13.44 0.75 4.48
CA GLU A 50 -13.59 2.04 5.16
C GLU A 50 -13.55 1.88 6.70
N LYS A 51 -14.21 0.85 7.26
CA LYS A 51 -14.21 0.58 8.71
C LYS A 51 -12.82 0.28 9.26
N MET A 52 -11.99 -0.41 8.48
CA MET A 52 -10.60 -0.71 8.84
C MET A 52 -9.67 0.50 8.65
N ASN A 53 -10.20 1.64 8.20
CA ASN A 53 -9.48 2.89 8.00
C ASN A 53 -8.21 2.71 7.16
N HIS A 54 -8.33 1.99 6.04
CA HIS A 54 -7.23 1.82 5.11
C HIS A 54 -6.70 3.18 4.64
N THR A 55 -5.38 3.27 4.48
CA THR A 55 -4.73 4.52 4.09
C THR A 55 -5.11 4.92 2.66
N ILE A 56 -4.96 6.21 2.36
CA ILE A 56 -5.12 6.74 1.00
C ILE A 56 -4.21 5.97 0.01
N ASP A 57 -3.01 5.59 0.45
CA ASP A 57 -2.07 4.80 -0.34
C ASP A 57 -2.66 3.43 -0.76
N ALA A 58 -3.38 2.74 0.14
CA ALA A 58 -4.05 1.49 -0.20
C ALA A 58 -5.16 1.67 -1.24
N VAL A 59 -5.85 2.81 -1.21
CA VAL A 59 -6.85 3.17 -2.25
C VAL A 59 -6.16 3.45 -3.59
N VAL A 60 -5.02 4.14 -3.57
CA VAL A 60 -4.22 4.40 -4.78
C VAL A 60 -3.70 3.10 -5.38
N MET A 61 -3.19 2.17 -4.56
CA MET A 61 -2.79 0.84 -5.01
C MET A 61 -3.98 0.07 -5.61
N LEU A 62 -5.16 0.17 -5.00
CA LEU A 62 -6.36 -0.50 -5.52
C LEU A 62 -6.72 0.00 -6.92
N ASN A 63 -6.51 1.29 -7.21
CA ASN A 63 -6.73 1.85 -8.55
C ASN A 63 -5.82 1.23 -9.63
N GLU A 64 -4.65 0.71 -9.28
CA GLU A 64 -3.76 0.02 -10.23
C GLU A 64 -4.36 -1.31 -10.72
N TRP A 65 -5.31 -1.87 -9.98
CA TRP A 65 -5.97 -3.14 -10.30
C TRP A 65 -7.42 -2.98 -10.74
N LEU A 66 -7.80 -1.76 -11.15
CA LEU A 66 -9.13 -1.49 -11.67
C LEU A 66 -9.36 -2.29 -12.96
N ALA A 67 -10.35 -3.18 -12.92
CA ALA A 67 -10.73 -4.02 -14.05
C ALA A 67 -11.92 -3.45 -14.81
N ASP A 68 -12.87 -2.80 -14.11
CA ASP A 68 -14.03 -2.14 -14.71
C ASP A 68 -14.54 -1.02 -13.79
N GLY A 69 -14.86 0.14 -14.37
CA GLY A 69 -15.33 1.31 -13.65
C GLY A 69 -14.48 2.56 -13.88
N LYS A 70 -14.47 3.47 -12.90
CA LYS A 70 -13.67 4.71 -12.95
C LYS A 70 -12.65 4.73 -11.81
N PRO A 71 -11.36 5.02 -12.09
CA PRO A 71 -10.36 5.10 -11.03
C PRO A 71 -10.77 6.18 -10.03
N PHE A 72 -10.61 5.86 -8.76
CA PHE A 72 -10.97 6.76 -7.69
C PHE A 72 -9.95 7.89 -7.63
N SER A 73 -10.35 9.09 -8.08
CA SER A 73 -9.61 10.32 -7.83
C SER A 73 -10.11 10.92 -6.53
N GLU A 74 -9.35 10.75 -5.45
CA GLU A 74 -9.67 11.43 -4.20
C GLU A 74 -9.37 12.93 -4.36
N THR A 75 -10.37 13.71 -4.76
CA THR A 75 -10.40 15.15 -4.54
C THR A 75 -10.72 15.36 -3.05
N HIS A 76 -9.68 15.18 -2.22
CA HIS A 76 -9.55 15.65 -0.84
C HIS A 76 -10.85 15.77 -0.05
N LYS A 77 -11.18 14.71 0.70
CA LYS A 77 -11.93 14.82 1.95
C LYS A 77 -11.19 14.05 3.04
N SER A 78 -10.10 14.65 3.53
CA SER A 78 -9.74 14.49 4.94
C SER A 78 -10.93 14.94 5.77
N ALA A 79 -11.64 14.01 6.39
CA ALA A 79 -12.66 14.32 7.38
C ALA A 79 -12.80 13.18 8.39
N VAL A 80 -11.80 13.08 9.29
CA VAL A 80 -11.98 12.85 10.73
C VAL A 80 -10.60 13.17 11.38
N SER A 81 -10.30 14.39 11.83
CA SER A 81 -10.80 15.19 12.95
C SER A 81 -10.43 14.67 14.35
N CYS A 82 -9.19 14.91 14.78
CA CYS A 82 -8.79 15.52 16.07
C CYS A 82 -7.47 16.27 15.73
N GLU A 83 -7.22 17.57 15.95
CA GLU A 83 -7.58 18.42 17.07
C GLU A 83 -7.73 19.90 16.67
N ASP A 84 -8.34 20.63 17.59
CA ASP A 84 -8.52 22.07 17.77
C ASP A 84 -7.26 22.92 17.46
N GLY A 85 -7.44 24.07 16.78
CA GLY A 85 -6.45 25.15 16.79
C GLY A 85 -6.18 25.92 15.48
N LYS A 86 -6.93 27.01 15.30
CA LYS A 86 -6.52 28.35 14.79
C LYS A 86 -5.95 28.56 13.37
N ASP A 87 -6.63 29.50 12.70
CA ASP A 87 -6.15 30.55 11.77
C ASP A 87 -5.36 30.21 10.50
N GLY A 88 -5.92 30.65 9.36
CA GLY A 88 -5.13 31.41 8.39
C GLY A 88 -4.80 30.77 7.04
N ASN A 89 -5.53 31.26 6.03
CA ASN A 89 -4.94 31.90 4.84
C ASN A 89 -4.55 31.07 3.58
N GLN A 90 -5.25 31.43 2.49
CA GLN A 90 -4.81 31.55 1.08
C GLN A 90 -4.17 30.36 0.32
N HIS A 91 -4.95 29.84 -0.62
CA HIS A 91 -4.70 29.93 -2.07
C HIS A 91 -3.24 29.77 -2.56
N LYS A 92 -2.90 28.62 -3.13
CA LYS A 92 -2.16 28.56 -4.41
C LYS A 92 -2.17 27.16 -5.04
N LYS A 93 -2.70 27.10 -6.26
CA LYS A 93 -2.26 26.13 -7.27
C LYS A 93 -0.80 26.42 -7.56
N GLU A 94 0.09 25.42 -7.47
CA GLU A 94 1.28 25.40 -8.32
C GLU A 94 1.83 23.98 -8.43
N SER A 95 2.08 23.63 -9.68
CA SER A 95 2.83 22.48 -10.15
C SER A 95 4.22 22.41 -9.54
N ASP A 96 4.65 21.22 -9.09
CA ASP A 96 6.06 20.87 -9.19
C ASP A 96 6.25 19.37 -9.44
N LYS A 97 6.77 19.07 -10.63
CA LYS A 97 7.20 17.75 -11.06
C LYS A 97 8.68 17.60 -10.71
N ALA A 98 9.04 17.02 -9.57
CA ALA A 98 10.36 16.41 -9.40
C ALA A 98 10.52 15.67 -8.07
N LYS A 99 10.91 14.39 -8.18
CA LYS A 99 11.92 13.72 -7.33
C LYS A 99 11.62 13.61 -5.82
N HIS A 100 10.97 12.52 -5.42
CA HIS A 100 11.11 11.98 -4.05
C HIS A 100 11.31 10.45 -4.04
N TRP A 101 12.24 9.93 -4.85
CA TRP A 101 12.50 8.48 -4.94
C TRP A 101 13.79 8.01 -4.22
N ASN A 102 14.39 8.80 -3.33
CA ASN A 102 15.63 8.38 -2.64
C ASN A 102 15.59 8.68 -1.14
N ARG A 103 14.94 7.83 -0.35
CA ARG A 103 15.09 7.81 1.12
C ARG A 103 15.28 6.43 1.75
N MET A 104 15.67 5.43 0.96
CA MET A 104 15.93 4.06 1.43
C MET A 104 17.41 3.70 1.36
N ALA A 105 18.26 4.42 2.09
CA ALA A 105 19.61 3.97 2.41
C ALA A 105 19.78 4.01 3.93
N ILE A 106 19.29 2.98 4.61
CA ILE A 106 19.56 2.76 6.03
C ILE A 106 20.87 1.97 6.11
N ALA A 107 21.95 2.67 6.46
CA ALA A 107 23.26 2.07 6.68
C ALA A 107 23.23 1.26 8.00
N PHE A 108 23.18 -0.07 7.91
CA PHE A 108 23.46 -0.94 9.04
C PHE A 108 24.94 -1.31 9.04
N GLY A 109 25.74 -0.52 9.77
CA GLY A 109 27.13 -0.86 10.06
C GLY A 109 27.20 -1.96 11.10
N ILE A 110 27.62 -3.17 10.70
CA ILE A 110 27.93 -4.25 11.63
C ILE A 110 29.42 -4.15 11.99
N ALA A 111 29.73 -3.73 13.21
CA ALA A 111 31.09 -3.77 13.75
C ALA A 111 31.38 -5.18 14.28
N SER A 112 32.13 -5.98 13.51
CA SER A 112 32.66 -7.26 13.99
C SER A 112 33.90 -7.00 14.85
N ILE A 113 33.77 -7.16 16.17
CA ILE A 113 34.92 -7.17 17.08
C ILE A 113 35.65 -8.50 16.87
N VAL A 114 36.85 -8.46 16.29
CA VAL A 114 37.79 -9.59 16.33
C VAL A 114 38.45 -9.59 17.70
N ALA A 115 38.13 -10.56 18.54
CA ALA A 115 38.89 -10.84 19.74
C ALA A 115 40.21 -11.52 19.34
N ALA A 116 41.33 -10.81 19.50
CA ALA A 116 42.66 -11.39 19.32
C ALA A 116 42.99 -12.29 20.53
N VAL A 117 42.85 -13.60 20.37
CA VAL A 117 43.39 -14.60 21.30
C VAL A 117 44.89 -14.76 21.01
N GLN A 118 45.70 -14.12 21.84
CA GLN A 118 47.15 -14.32 21.92
C GLN A 118 47.43 -15.65 22.61
N ILE A 119 47.67 -16.71 21.83
CA ILE A 119 48.26 -17.95 22.36
C ILE A 119 49.79 -17.76 22.34
N ARG A 120 50.34 -17.36 23.48
CA ARG A 120 51.78 -17.37 23.70
C ARG A 120 52.18 -18.82 24.01
N LYS A 121 52.88 -19.45 23.08
CA LYS A 121 53.54 -20.74 23.29
C LYS A 121 54.72 -20.55 24.27
N HIS A 122 54.81 -21.39 25.29
CA HIS A 122 56.05 -21.75 25.97
C HIS A 122 55.99 -23.21 26.40
#